data_AF-A0A9Q3E8E7-F1
#
_entry.id   AF-A0A9Q3E8E7-F1
#
_cell.length_a   1.000
_cell.length_b   1.000
_cell.length_c   1.000
_cell.angle_alpha   90.00
_cell.angle_beta   90.00
_cell.angle_gamma   90.00
#
_symmetry.space_group_name_H-M   'P 1'
#
loop_
_entity.id
_entity.type
_entity.pdbx_description
1 polymer ?
#
loop_
_entity_poly.entity_id
_entity_poly.type
_entity_poly.pdbx_seq_one_letter_code
_entity_poly.pdbx_strand_id
1 'polypeptide(L)'
;MDFIKKVGHNEIVTVTTPVLITWYDGKSRLYEDFRVLNNYTKADRYTIQRIPHALDKLAKAEYITKADFMKGFYQNRVNPNSMKLLIIIFHMGMYEYTRIPFGIKKSPAHFQRMMDKMFQEEIFEGWMVVYIDDIII
;
A
#
# COMPACT_ATOMS: atom_id res chain seq x y z
N MET A 1 -1.65 -2.42 18.23
CA MET A 1 -1.71 -2.29 16.76
C MET A 1 -0.31 -2.63 16.24
N ASP A 2 -0.13 -3.75 15.55
CA ASP A 2 1.21 -4.27 15.19
C ASP A 2 1.91 -3.50 14.06
N PHE A 3 1.29 -2.45 13.53
CA PHE A 3 1.78 -1.69 12.38
C PHE A 3 2.21 -0.25 12.70
N ILE A 4 1.98 0.22 13.93
CA ILE A 4 2.46 1.52 14.43
C ILE A 4 3.20 1.38 15.77
N LYS A 5 4.30 2.11 15.93
CA LYS A 5 5.08 2.21 17.18
C LYS A 5 5.02 3.64 17.71
N LYS A 6 4.88 3.82 19.03
CA LYS A 6 4.94 5.15 19.65
C LYS A 6 6.37 5.67 19.62
N VAL A 7 6.55 6.92 19.19
CA VAL A 7 7.87 7.56 19.15
C VAL A 7 8.32 7.94 20.57
N GLY A 8 9.56 7.60 20.94
CA GLY A 8 10.12 7.92 22.25
C GLY A 8 10.38 9.41 22.45
N HIS A 9 10.40 9.87 23.71
CA HIS A 9 10.62 11.29 24.04
C HIS A 9 11.96 11.86 23.56
N ASN A 10 12.98 11.01 23.40
CA ASN A 10 14.34 11.40 23.00
C ASN A 10 14.63 11.14 21.51
N GLU A 11 13.65 10.64 20.75
CA GLU A 11 13.83 10.39 19.32
C GLU A 11 13.70 11.69 18.54
N ILE A 12 14.67 11.96 17.65
CA ILE A 12 14.65 13.17 16.82
C ILE A 12 13.64 12.97 15.70
N VAL A 13 12.61 13.83 15.68
CA VAL A 13 11.58 13.86 14.64
C VAL A 13 11.82 15.02 13.70
N THR A 14 12.05 14.73 12.42
CA THR A 14 12.31 15.76 11.40
C THR A 14 11.07 16.09 10.58
N VAL A 15 10.20 15.11 10.35
CA VAL A 15 9.01 15.23 9.51
C VAL A 15 7.85 14.55 10.23
N THR A 16 6.67 15.18 10.21
CA THR A 16 5.43 14.59 10.68
C THR A 16 4.34 14.75 9.63
N THR A 17 3.41 13.80 9.62
CA THR A 17 2.23 13.79 8.76
C THR A 17 0.99 13.99 9.63
N PRO A 18 0.13 14.99 9.35
CA PRO A 18 -1.10 15.17 10.09
C PRO A 18 -2.10 14.05 9.73
N VAL A 19 -2.96 13.74 10.69
CA VAL A 19 -3.95 12.67 10.58
C VAL A 19 -5.34 13.20 10.85
N LEU A 20 -6.29 12.81 10.01
CA LEU A 20 -7.72 13.00 10.20
C LEU A 20 -8.34 11.68 10.67
N ILE A 21 -9.13 11.72 11.75
CA ILE A 21 -9.95 10.59 12.15
C ILE A 21 -11.37 10.89 11.71
N THR A 22 -11.92 10.00 10.88
CA THR A 22 -13.30 10.11 10.40
C THR A 22 -14.13 8.97 10.95
N TRP A 23 -15.42 9.20 11.11
CA TRP A 23 -16.37 8.19 11.52
C TRP A 23 -17.30 7.89 10.34
N TYR A 24 -17.34 6.65 9.90
CA TYR A 24 -18.21 6.22 8.81
C TYR A 24 -18.60 4.76 9.00
N ASP A 25 -19.87 4.44 8.76
CA ASP A 25 -20.40 3.06 8.79
C ASP A 25 -20.05 2.31 10.10
N GLY A 26 -20.25 3.00 11.23
CA GLY A 26 -19.99 2.45 12.57
C GLY A 26 -18.51 2.17 12.90
N LYS A 27 -17.57 2.62 12.05
CA LYS A 27 -16.13 2.42 12.25
C LYS A 27 -15.37 3.74 12.14
N SER A 28 -14.39 3.93 13.03
CA SER A 28 -13.40 5.00 12.88
C SER A 28 -12.38 4.62 11.82
N ARG A 29 -12.07 5.53 10.90
CA ARG A 29 -11.00 5.40 9.91
C ARG A 29 -9.98 6.49 10.08
N LEU A 30 -8.72 6.10 10.04
CA LEU A 30 -7.57 6.99 10.12
C LEU A 30 -7.14 7.34 8.69
N TYR A 31 -7.03 8.63 8.40
CA TYR A 31 -6.62 9.17 7.10
C TYR A 31 -5.40 10.06 7.30
N GLU A 32 -4.24 9.58 6.85
CA GLU A 32 -2.97 10.28 6.88
C GLU A 32 -2.79 11.14 5.62
N ASP A 33 -2.29 12.36 5.79
CA ASP A 33 -2.04 13.25 4.66
C ASP A 33 -0.58 13.20 4.17
N PHE A 34 -0.25 12.15 3.41
CA PHE A 34 1.10 12.00 2.83
C PHE A 34 1.36 12.88 1.59
N ARG A 35 0.51 13.87 1.25
CA ARG A 35 0.68 14.67 0.02
C ARG A 35 2.04 15.37 -0.03
N VAL A 36 2.46 15.99 1.08
CA VAL A 36 3.76 16.67 1.18
C VAL A 36 4.89 15.66 1.01
N LEU A 37 4.86 14.55 1.75
CA LEU A 37 5.89 13.50 1.65
C LEU A 37 5.99 12.94 0.22
N ASN A 38 4.85 12.74 -0.45
CA ASN A 38 4.78 12.21 -1.80
C ASN A 38 5.40 13.15 -2.86
N ASN A 39 5.45 14.46 -2.60
CA ASN A 39 6.11 15.43 -3.48
C ASN A 39 7.64 15.32 -3.41
N TYR A 40 8.20 15.01 -2.24
CA TYR A 40 9.64 14.82 -2.05
C TYR A 40 10.10 13.38 -2.29
N THR A 41 9.15 12.46 -2.47
CA THR A 41 9.45 11.04 -2.72
C THR A 41 9.64 10.78 -4.21
N LYS A 42 10.79 10.20 -4.58
CA LYS A 42 11.06 9.76 -5.96
C LYS A 42 10.01 8.74 -6.40
N ALA A 43 9.33 9.03 -7.51
CA ALA A 43 8.34 8.12 -8.08
C ALA A 43 8.99 6.78 -8.46
N ASP A 44 8.32 5.68 -8.09
CA ASP A 44 8.66 4.36 -8.61
C ASP A 44 7.98 4.19 -9.97
N ARG A 45 8.77 3.97 -11.02
CA ARG A 45 8.30 3.88 -12.41
C ARG A 45 8.02 2.44 -12.83
N TYR A 46 7.59 1.60 -11.90
CA TYR A 46 7.14 0.26 -12.24
C TYR A 46 5.91 0.33 -13.14
N THR A 47 5.95 -0.37 -14.27
CA THR A 47 4.88 -0.37 -15.27
C THR A 47 3.77 -1.29 -14.81
N ILE A 48 2.66 -0.70 -14.36
CA ILE A 48 1.43 -1.44 -14.08
C ILE A 48 0.67 -1.59 -15.40
N GLN A 49 0.27 -2.81 -15.75
CA GLN A 49 -0.52 -3.04 -16.94
C GLN A 49 -1.88 -2.34 -16.84
N ARG A 50 -2.39 -1.84 -17.97
CA ARG A 50 -3.74 -1.28 -18.02
C ARG A 50 -4.77 -2.41 -17.91
N ILE A 51 -5.83 -2.17 -17.14
CA ILE A 51 -6.88 -3.16 -16.87
C ILE A 51 -7.42 -3.83 -18.15
N PRO A 52 -7.79 -3.11 -19.23
CA PRO A 52 -8.32 -3.77 -20.43
C PRO A 52 -7.35 -4.78 -21.04
N HIS A 53 -6.07 -4.41 -21.18
CA HIS A 53 -5.04 -5.29 -21.72
C HIS A 53 -4.78 -6.52 -20.83
N ALA A 54 -4.91 -6.35 -19.52
CA ALA A 54 -4.76 -7.45 -18.59
C ALA A 54 -5.94 -8.44 -18.74
N LEU A 55 -7.16 -7.93 -18.88
CA LEU A 55 -8.37 -8.73 -19.03
C LEU A 55 -8.53 -9.42 -20.40
N ASP A 56 -7.88 -8.92 -21.45
CA ASP A 56 -7.93 -9.54 -22.78
C ASP A 56 -7.53 -11.03 -22.76
N LYS A 57 -6.63 -11.42 -21.86
CA LYS A 57 -6.21 -12.82 -21.67
C LYS A 57 -7.32 -13.70 -21.10
N LEU A 58 -8.18 -13.12 -20.25
CA LEU A 58 -9.30 -13.81 -19.60
C LEU A 58 -10.59 -13.75 -20.42
N ALA A 59 -10.61 -13.05 -21.56
CA ALA A 59 -11.81 -12.86 -22.37
C ALA A 59 -12.45 -14.16 -22.88
N LYS A 60 -11.72 -15.27 -22.88
CA LYS A 60 -12.19 -16.61 -23.28
C LYS A 60 -12.50 -17.53 -22.10
N ALA A 61 -12.39 -17.05 -20.86
CA ALA A 61 -12.65 -17.85 -19.68
C ALA A 61 -14.15 -18.16 -19.55
N GLU A 62 -14.47 -19.39 -19.15
CA GLU A 62 -15.85 -19.81 -18.87
C GLU A 62 -16.31 -19.33 -17.49
N TYR A 63 -15.37 -19.24 -16.54
CA TYR A 63 -15.59 -18.76 -15.17
C TYR A 63 -14.51 -17.76 -14.81
N ILE A 64 -14.89 -16.68 -14.13
CA ILE A 64 -13.96 -15.67 -13.62
C ILE A 64 -14.24 -15.48 -12.13
N THR A 65 -13.20 -15.54 -11.33
CA THR A 65 -13.23 -15.26 -9.89
C THR A 65 -12.30 -14.10 -9.58
N LYS A 66 -12.78 -13.20 -8.71
CA LYS A 66 -11.97 -12.10 -8.18
C LYS A 66 -11.66 -12.35 -6.70
N ALA A 67 -10.39 -12.23 -6.34
CA ALA A 67 -9.91 -12.20 -4.96
C ALA A 67 -9.26 -10.84 -4.64
N ASP A 68 -9.41 -10.37 -3.41
CA ASP A 68 -8.83 -9.13 -2.89
C ASP A 68 -7.96 -9.46 -1.66
N PHE A 69 -6.75 -8.90 -1.60
CA PHE A 69 -5.91 -9.02 -0.42
C PHE A 69 -6.41 -8.16 0.73
N MET A 70 -6.92 -8.82 1.76
CA MET A 70 -7.27 -8.13 3.00
C MET A 70 -6.05 -7.38 3.58
N LYS A 71 -6.14 -6.04 3.58
CA LYS A 71 -5.12 -5.13 4.12
C LYS A 71 -3.73 -5.32 3.48
N GLY A 72 -3.66 -5.58 2.17
CA GLY A 72 -2.42 -5.91 1.44
C GLY A 72 -1.22 -5.03 1.80
N PHE A 73 -1.38 -3.70 1.82
CA PHE A 73 -0.27 -2.79 2.14
C PHE A 73 0.30 -2.96 3.56
N TYR A 74 -0.56 -3.19 4.56
CA TYR A 74 -0.11 -3.37 5.94
C TYR A 74 0.64 -4.69 6.18
N GLN A 75 0.65 -5.60 5.21
CA GLN A 75 1.45 -6.82 5.28
C GLN A 75 2.94 -6.53 5.03
N ASN A 76 3.27 -5.48 4.28
CA ASN A 76 4.65 -5.16 3.91
C ASN A 76 5.36 -4.33 4.98
N ARG A 77 6.59 -4.72 5.36
CA ARG A 77 7.42 -3.96 6.29
C ARG A 77 8.04 -2.74 5.60
N VAL A 78 8.04 -1.62 6.30
CA VAL A 78 8.78 -0.43 5.86
C VAL A 78 10.27 -0.67 6.10
N ASN A 79 11.12 -0.16 5.20
CA ASN A 79 12.55 -0.15 5.44
C ASN A 79 12.87 0.70 6.69
N PRO A 80 13.68 0.24 7.66
CA PRO A 80 13.99 1.00 8.88
C PRO A 80 14.43 2.45 8.64
N ASN A 81 15.20 2.70 7.57
CA ASN A 81 15.66 4.05 7.21
C ASN A 81 14.54 4.97 6.72
N SER A 82 13.43 4.41 6.24
CA SER A 82 12.25 5.13 5.76
C SER A 82 11.18 5.31 6.84
N MET A 83 11.22 4.55 7.94
CA MET A 83 10.22 4.64 9.03
C MET A 83 10.14 6.06 9.61
N LYS A 84 11.30 6.74 9.75
CA LYS A 84 11.39 8.13 10.22
C LYS A 84 10.65 9.16 9.34
N LEU A 85 10.34 8.82 8.10
CA LEU A 85 9.57 9.67 7.18
C LEU A 85 8.06 9.41 7.29
N LEU A 86 7.67 8.31 7.94
CA LEU A 86 6.29 7.86 8.09
C LEU A 86 5.82 8.05 9.53
N ILE A 87 6.19 9.18 10.13
CA ILE A 87 5.71 9.56 11.46
C ILE A 87 4.41 10.34 11.30
N ILE A 88 3.38 9.90 12.01
CA ILE A 88 2.11 10.59 12.13
C ILE A 88 1.98 11.29 13.47
N ILE A 89 1.25 12.41 13.47
CA ILE A 89 0.88 13.14 14.68
C ILE A 89 -0.64 13.14 14.84
N PHE A 90 -1.10 12.75 16.02
CA PHE A 90 -2.49 12.89 16.44
C PHE A 90 -2.58 13.26 17.92
N HIS A 91 -3.79 13.48 18.42
CA HIS A 91 -4.04 14.02 19.78
C HIS A 91 -3.39 13.24 20.94
N MET A 92 -3.00 11.97 20.76
CA MET A 92 -2.32 11.17 21.80
C MET A 92 -0.78 11.12 21.67
N GLY A 93 -0.22 11.80 20.67
CA GLY A 93 1.22 11.89 20.44
C GLY A 93 1.64 11.51 19.02
N MET A 94 2.94 11.21 18.89
CA MET A 94 3.57 10.84 17.63
C MET A 94 3.79 9.33 17.53
N TYR A 95 3.52 8.78 16.35
CA TYR A 95 3.62 7.35 16.07
C TYR A 95 4.30 7.13 14.72
N GLU A 96 5.18 6.14 14.63
CA GLU A 96 5.85 5.73 13.38
C GLU A 96 5.16 4.50 12.78
N TYR A 97 5.08 4.44 11.46
CA TYR A 97 4.65 3.25 10.75
C TYR A 97 5.78 2.22 10.61
N THR A 98 5.52 0.99 11.06
CA THR A 98 6.41 -0.17 10.85
C THR A 98 6.03 -0.98 9.60
N ARG A 99 4.80 -0.79 9.12
CA ARG A 99 4.25 -1.38 7.89
C ARG A 99 3.79 -0.29 6.93
N ILE A 100 3.75 -0.57 5.63
CA ILE A 100 3.47 0.46 4.63
C ILE A 100 2.04 0.99 4.83
N PRO A 101 1.86 2.29 5.12
CA PRO A 101 0.54 2.88 5.26
C PRO A 101 -0.07 3.15 3.89
N PHE A 102 -1.39 3.29 3.86
CA PHE A 102 -2.10 3.77 2.69
C PHE A 102 -1.66 5.20 2.32
N GLY A 103 -1.83 5.57 1.04
CA GLY A 103 -1.55 6.93 0.57
C GLY A 103 -0.09 7.21 0.20
N ILE A 104 0.84 6.28 0.40
CA ILE A 104 2.23 6.42 -0.05
C ILE A 104 2.34 6.18 -1.56
N LYS A 105 2.87 7.16 -2.30
CA LYS A 105 2.99 7.16 -3.77
C LYS A 105 3.71 5.94 -4.34
N LYS A 106 4.69 5.39 -3.61
CA LYS A 106 5.46 4.21 -4.05
C LYS A 106 4.78 2.88 -3.74
N SER A 107 3.76 2.87 -2.87
CA SER A 107 3.16 1.64 -2.35
C SER A 107 2.57 0.74 -3.44
N PRO A 108 1.74 1.26 -4.39
CA PRO A 108 1.13 0.40 -5.41
C PRO A 108 2.16 -0.24 -6.35
N ALA A 109 3.18 0.52 -6.74
CA ALA A 109 4.26 0.02 -7.61
C ALA A 109 5.10 -1.08 -6.92
N HIS A 110 5.37 -0.91 -5.62
CA HIS A 110 6.05 -1.94 -4.85
C HIS A 110 5.20 -3.21 -4.73
N PHE A 111 3.90 -3.05 -4.44
CA PHE A 111 2.98 -4.17 -4.31
C PHE A 111 2.83 -4.93 -5.63
N GLN A 112 2.58 -4.22 -6.74
CA GLN A 112 2.50 -4.84 -8.07
C GLN A 112 3.77 -5.65 -8.39
N ARG A 113 4.96 -5.08 -8.17
CA ARG A 113 6.23 -5.78 -8.44
C ARG A 113 6.39 -7.05 -7.59
N MET A 114 5.95 -7.01 -6.34
CA MET A 114 5.97 -8.18 -5.46
C MET A 114 5.05 -9.27 -6.01
N MET A 115 3.84 -8.87 -6.42
CA MET A 115 2.83 -9.78 -6.96
C MET A 115 3.23 -10.39 -8.30
N ASP A 116 3.74 -9.57 -9.23
CA ASP A 116 4.21 -10.03 -10.54
C ASP A 116 5.37 -11.03 -10.41
N LYS A 117 6.17 -10.91 -9.35
CA LYS A 117 7.23 -11.89 -9.02
C LYS A 117 6.67 -13.17 -8.39
N MET A 118 5.63 -13.05 -7.56
CA MET A 118 5.03 -14.19 -6.86
C MET A 118 4.19 -15.07 -7.80
N PHE A 119 3.45 -14.46 -8.73
CA PHE A 119 2.54 -15.14 -9.65
C PHE A 119 3.05 -15.11 -11.10
N GLN A 120 4.38 -15.11 -11.27
CA GLN A 120 5.00 -14.90 -12.57
C GLN A 120 4.58 -15.97 -13.59
N GLU A 121 4.44 -17.22 -13.15
CA GLU A 121 4.10 -18.36 -14.00
C GLU A 121 2.64 -18.29 -14.44
N GLU A 122 1.72 -18.02 -13.51
CA GLU A 122 0.28 -17.94 -13.74
C GLU A 122 -0.09 -16.75 -14.63
N ILE A 123 0.57 -15.61 -14.43
CA ILE A 123 0.43 -14.43 -15.29
C ILE A 123 0.97 -14.71 -16.71
N PHE A 124 2.05 -15.49 -16.81
CA PHE A 124 2.65 -15.88 -18.08
C PHE A 124 1.73 -16.83 -18.87
N GLU A 125 1.22 -17.86 -18.21
CA GLU A 125 0.23 -18.80 -18.76
C GLU A 125 -1.09 -18.10 -19.13
N GLY A 126 -1.40 -16.99 -18.46
CA GLY A 126 -2.46 -16.06 -18.86
C GLY A 126 -3.84 -16.37 -18.30
N TRP A 127 -3.94 -17.34 -17.38
CA TRP A 127 -5.15 -17.63 -16.63
C TRP A 127 -5.26 -16.81 -15.34
N MET A 128 -4.20 -16.09 -14.93
CA MET A 128 -4.25 -15.16 -13.81
C MET A 128 -3.86 -13.74 -14.22
N VAL A 129 -4.57 -12.76 -13.67
CA VAL A 129 -4.27 -11.34 -13.79
C VAL A 129 -4.13 -10.74 -12.40
N VAL A 130 -3.04 -10.02 -12.16
CA VAL A 130 -2.83 -9.28 -10.91
C VAL A 130 -2.86 -7.78 -11.17
N TYR A 131 -3.65 -7.06 -10.39
CA TYR A 131 -3.77 -5.61 -10.44
C TYR A 131 -3.76 -5.00 -9.04
N ILE A 132 -2.60 -4.50 -8.61
CA ILE A 132 -2.35 -3.97 -7.26
C ILE A 132 -2.84 -4.99 -6.22
N ASP A 133 -3.95 -4.72 -5.53
CA ASP A 133 -4.50 -5.57 -4.46
C ASP A 133 -5.49 -6.64 -4.98
N ASP A 134 -5.85 -6.61 -6.26
CA ASP A 134 -6.79 -7.54 -6.88
C ASP A 134 -6.07 -8.68 -7.62
N ILE A 135 -6.54 -9.91 -7.42
CA ILE A 135 -6.23 -11.06 -8.29
C ILE A 135 -7.50 -11.48 -9.01
N ILE A 136 -7.38 -11.73 -10.31
CA ILE A 136 -8.44 -12.26 -11.15
C ILE A 136 -7.95 -13.58 -11.73
N ILE A 137 -8.75 -14.63 -11.58
CA ILE A 137 -8.50 -16.01 -12.02
C ILE A 137 -9.66 -16.41 -12.93
#